data_AF-A0A945AU48-F1
#
_entry.id   AF-A0A945AU48-F1
#
_cell.length_a   1.000
_cell.length_b   1.000
_cell.length_c   1.000
_cell.angle_alpha   90.00
_cell.angle_beta   90.00
_cell.angle_gamma   90.00
#
_symmetry.space_group_name_H-M   'P 1'
#
loop_
_entity.id
_entity.type
_entity.pdbx_description
1 polymer ?
#
loop_
_entity_poly.entity_id
_entity_poly.type
_entity_poly.pdbx_seq_one_letter_code
_entity_poly.pdbx_strand_id
1 'polypeptide(L)'
;MERSDVLFWVTAQGDFVDPRQRPVDMKPGVGHAAANAKHGWIIPFAVEYPFWNERLPEALVAFGTPQRVELNQDLNAAQWNKCLAAALEETQNELRTAAISRDTNAFIELAAGTVGIGGVYDITRRIRSALAGKRFNPAHEEEPS
;
A
#
# COMPACT_ATOMS: atom_id res chain seq x y z
N MET A 1 -14.97 23.62 5.52
CA MET A 1 -14.33 22.80 6.57
C MET A 1 -13.63 21.67 5.86
N GLU A 2 -12.31 21.73 5.73
CA GLU A 2 -11.53 20.62 5.16
C GLU A 2 -11.36 19.55 6.23
N ARG A 3 -11.69 18.30 5.89
CA ARG A 3 -11.53 17.15 6.78
C ARG A 3 -10.19 16.48 6.49
N SER A 4 -9.29 16.47 7.47
CA SER A 4 -7.98 15.83 7.37
C SER A 4 -7.98 14.33 7.75
N ASP A 5 -9.14 13.78 8.11
CA ASP A 5 -9.35 12.44 8.64
C ASP A 5 -10.08 11.52 7.63
N VAL A 6 -9.92 11.77 6.33
CA VAL A 6 -10.60 11.02 5.28
C VAL A 6 -9.63 10.05 4.62
N LEU A 7 -9.97 8.76 4.65
CA LEU A 7 -9.34 7.74 3.81
C LEU A 7 -10.28 7.44 2.64
N PHE A 8 -9.78 7.61 1.42
CA PHE A 8 -10.48 7.22 0.19
C PHE A 8 -9.75 6.04 -0.44
N TRP A 9 -10.43 4.90 -0.52
CA TRP A 9 -9.92 3.70 -1.18
C TRP A 9 -10.70 3.48 -2.48
N VAL A 10 -9.98 3.24 -3.58
CA VAL A 10 -10.58 2.90 -4.87
C VAL A 10 -9.84 1.72 -5.52
N THR A 11 -10.58 0.83 -6.20
CA THR A 11 -10.00 -0.16 -7.10
C THR A 11 -9.66 0.51 -8.42
N ALA A 12 -8.38 0.84 -8.61
CA ALA A 12 -7.97 1.72 -9.70
C ALA A 12 -8.30 1.21 -11.11
N GLN A 13 -8.32 -0.11 -11.31
CA GLN A 13 -8.64 -0.74 -12.59
C GLN A 13 -10.15 -0.89 -12.83
N GLY A 14 -10.99 -0.67 -11.82
CA GLY A 14 -12.45 -0.77 -11.90
C GLY A 14 -13.02 -2.17 -12.04
N ASP A 15 -12.17 -3.18 -12.22
CA ASP A 15 -12.52 -4.58 -12.47
C ASP A 15 -11.67 -5.51 -11.59
N PHE A 16 -12.15 -6.74 -11.35
CA PHE A 16 -11.31 -7.81 -10.81
C PHE A 16 -10.47 -8.39 -11.95
N VAL A 17 -9.16 -8.21 -11.87
CA VAL A 17 -8.20 -8.61 -12.92
C VAL A 17 -7.25 -9.69 -12.42
N ASP A 18 -6.67 -10.45 -13.34
CA ASP A 18 -5.57 -11.36 -12.98
C ASP A 18 -4.34 -10.52 -12.58
N PRO A 19 -3.72 -10.77 -11.41
CA PRO A 19 -2.63 -9.97 -10.87
C PRO A 19 -1.34 -10.02 -11.71
N ARG A 20 -1.26 -10.90 -12.71
CA ARG A 20 -0.12 -11.05 -13.62
C ARG A 20 -0.26 -10.18 -14.88
N GLN A 21 -1.44 -9.64 -15.18
CA GLN A 21 -1.65 -8.86 -16.40
C GLN A 21 -0.87 -7.54 -16.34
N ARG A 22 -0.16 -7.23 -17.42
CA ARG A 22 0.63 -6.00 -17.59
C ARG A 22 0.49 -5.47 -19.02
N PRO A 23 0.56 -4.15 -19.24
CA PRO A 23 0.70 -3.11 -18.22
C PRO A 23 -0.60 -2.91 -17.40
N VAL A 24 -0.48 -2.27 -16.24
CA VAL A 24 -1.65 -1.89 -15.43
C VAL A 24 -2.46 -0.82 -16.16
N ASP A 25 -3.73 -1.14 -16.46
CA ASP A 25 -4.69 -0.19 -17.04
C ASP A 25 -5.60 0.40 -15.95
N MET A 26 -5.36 1.67 -15.61
CA MET A 26 -6.10 2.40 -14.58
C MET A 26 -7.20 3.28 -15.18
N LYS A 27 -8.39 3.25 -14.56
CA LYS A 27 -9.51 4.10 -15.00
C LYS A 27 -9.15 5.59 -14.83
N PRO A 28 -9.50 6.45 -15.81
CA PRO A 28 -9.16 7.89 -15.79
C PRO A 28 -9.56 8.66 -14.53
N GLY A 29 -10.65 8.25 -13.87
CA GLY A 29 -11.19 8.94 -12.70
C GLY A 29 -10.20 9.08 -11.55
N VAL A 30 -9.26 8.14 -11.39
CA VAL A 30 -8.23 8.21 -10.34
C VAL A 30 -7.26 9.37 -10.60
N GLY A 31 -6.81 9.52 -11.85
CA GLY A 31 -5.95 10.64 -12.23
C GLY A 31 -6.63 11.99 -12.08
N HIS A 32 -7.94 12.07 -12.38
CA HIS A 32 -8.72 13.29 -12.15
C HIS A 32 -8.85 13.62 -10.65
N ALA A 33 -9.05 12.63 -9.79
CA ALA A 33 -9.12 12.86 -8.34
C ALA A 33 -7.79 13.41 -7.81
N ALA A 34 -6.66 12.84 -8.24
CA ALA A 34 -5.33 13.29 -7.86
C ALA A 34 -5.03 14.72 -8.34
N ALA A 35 -5.36 15.04 -9.60
CA ALA A 35 -5.13 16.37 -10.18
C ALA A 35 -5.96 17.48 -9.52
N ASN A 36 -7.13 17.15 -8.95
CA ASN A 36 -7.97 18.13 -8.25
C ASN A 36 -7.69 18.21 -6.75
N ALA A 37 -6.94 17.26 -6.18
CA ALA A 37 -6.56 17.28 -4.78
C ALA A 37 -5.52 18.38 -4.55
N LYS A 38 -5.68 19.15 -3.47
CA LYS A 38 -4.73 20.21 -3.09
C LYS A 38 -3.61 19.70 -2.20
N HIS A 39 -3.94 18.70 -1.39
CA HIS A 39 -3.06 18.07 -0.41
C HIS A 39 -3.47 16.62 -0.18
N GLY A 40 -2.57 15.81 0.36
CA GLY A 40 -2.79 14.42 0.70
C GLY A 40 -1.70 13.48 0.20
N TRP A 41 -1.83 12.23 0.62
CA TRP A 41 -0.98 11.14 0.22
C TRP A 41 -1.77 10.15 -0.63
N ILE A 42 -1.17 9.72 -1.73
CA ILE A 42 -1.67 8.61 -2.54
C ILE A 42 -0.69 7.47 -2.37
N ILE A 43 -1.16 6.33 -1.86
CA ILE A 43 -0.32 5.16 -1.57
C ILE A 43 -0.77 4.04 -2.51
N PRO A 44 0.10 3.55 -3.42
CA PRO A 44 -0.20 2.36 -4.19
C PRO A 44 -0.40 1.17 -3.25
N PHE A 45 -1.45 0.40 -3.47
CA PHE A 45 -1.78 -0.73 -2.63
C PHE A 45 -2.15 -1.93 -3.51
N ALA A 46 -1.37 -3.01 -3.38
CA ALA A 46 -1.59 -4.26 -4.11
C ALA A 46 -2.02 -5.37 -3.15
N VAL A 47 -2.91 -6.25 -3.62
CA VAL A 47 -3.39 -7.41 -2.89
C VAL A 47 -3.35 -8.64 -3.79
N GLU A 48 -2.87 -9.76 -3.26
CA GLU A 48 -2.95 -11.07 -3.89
C GLU A 48 -3.51 -12.11 -2.92
N TYR A 49 -4.22 -13.09 -3.46
CA TYR A 49 -4.78 -14.22 -2.72
C TYR A 49 -4.23 -15.56 -3.24
N PRO A 50 -2.92 -15.81 -3.12
CA PRO A 50 -2.37 -17.09 -3.55
C PRO A 50 -2.83 -18.22 -2.62
N PHE A 51 -2.79 -19.44 -3.16
CA PHE A 51 -2.87 -20.66 -2.35
C PHE A 51 -1.47 -21.23 -2.24
N TRP A 52 -0.88 -21.18 -1.04
CA TRP A 52 0.39 -21.83 -0.77
C TRP A 52 0.19 -23.25 -0.22
N ASN A 53 0.01 -23.38 1.10
CA ASN A 53 -0.03 -24.69 1.77
C ASN A 53 -1.30 -24.89 2.61
N GLU A 54 -1.99 -23.81 2.97
CA GLU A 54 -3.19 -23.87 3.80
C GLU A 54 -4.46 -24.16 2.98
N ARG A 55 -5.53 -24.56 3.68
CA ARG A 55 -6.84 -24.82 3.04
C ARG A 55 -7.45 -23.55 2.44
N LEU A 56 -7.16 -22.39 3.04
CA LEU A 56 -7.65 -21.08 2.60
C LEU A 56 -6.47 -20.29 2.01
N PRO A 57 -6.73 -19.39 1.05
CA PRO A 57 -5.67 -18.60 0.48
C PRO A 57 -5.10 -17.62 1.51
N GLU A 58 -3.80 -17.37 1.42
CA GLU A 58 -3.14 -16.30 2.15
C GLU A 58 -3.57 -14.95 1.56
N ALA A 59 -3.78 -13.94 2.41
CA ALA A 59 -4.05 -12.57 1.97
C ALA A 59 -2.76 -11.75 2.04
N LEU A 60 -2.07 -11.63 0.91
CA LEU A 60 -0.80 -10.90 0.84
C LEU A 60 -1.05 -9.48 0.35
N VAL A 61 -0.38 -8.52 0.97
CA VAL A 61 -0.53 -7.10 0.64
C VAL A 61 0.83 -6.42 0.52
N ALA A 62 0.93 -5.45 -0.36
CA ALA A 62 2.09 -4.56 -0.46
C ALA A 62 1.64 -3.10 -0.55
N PHE A 63 2.40 -2.23 0.11
CA PHE A 63 2.26 -0.78 0.03
C PHE A 63 3.45 -0.22 -0.74
N GLY A 64 3.17 0.46 -1.85
CA GLY A 64 4.18 1.11 -2.66
C GLY A 64 4.65 2.44 -2.07
N THR A 65 5.57 3.08 -2.79
CA THR A 65 6.08 4.40 -2.43
C THR A 65 4.95 5.44 -2.35
N PRO A 66 4.71 6.07 -1.19
CA PRO A 66 3.70 7.12 -1.05
C PRO A 66 4.02 8.35 -1.91
N GLN A 67 3.02 8.84 -2.64
CA GLN A 67 3.11 10.06 -3.44
C GLN A 67 2.41 11.22 -2.74
N ARG A 68 3.13 12.33 -2.57
CA ARG A 68 2.55 13.57 -2.06
C ARG A 68 1.93 14.37 -3.19
N VAL A 69 0.66 14.72 -3.05
CA VAL A 69 -0.05 15.53 -4.05
C VAL A 69 0.57 16.93 -4.15
N GLU A 70 0.96 17.53 -3.02
CA GLU A 70 1.48 18.91 -3.01
C GLU A 70 2.80 19.08 -3.77
N LEU A 71 3.57 18.00 -3.93
CA LEU A 71 4.84 18.02 -4.66
C LEU A 71 4.66 17.88 -6.18
N ASN A 72 3.44 17.62 -6.64
CA ASN A 72 3.12 17.26 -8.02
C ASN A 72 1.91 18.06 -8.55
N GLN A 73 1.73 19.30 -8.08
CA GLN A 73 0.58 20.15 -8.42
C GLN A 73 0.51 20.51 -9.92
N ASP A 74 1.64 20.44 -10.64
CA ASP A 74 1.71 20.74 -12.07
C ASP A 74 1.25 19.57 -12.96
N LEU A 75 1.04 18.38 -12.40
CA LEU A 75 0.60 17.22 -13.18
C LEU A 75 -0.88 17.33 -13.52
N ASN A 76 -1.20 17.20 -14.80
CA ASN A 76 -2.58 17.03 -15.25
C ASN A 76 -3.10 15.61 -14.97
N ALA A 77 -4.41 15.39 -15.13
CA ALA A 77 -5.06 14.12 -14.83
C ALA A 77 -4.46 12.91 -15.59
N ALA A 78 -4.05 13.09 -16.86
CA ALA A 78 -3.46 12.01 -17.65
C ALA A 78 -2.03 11.67 -17.18
N GLN A 79 -1.25 12.69 -16.83
CA GLN A 79 0.08 12.50 -16.23
C GLN A 79 -0.01 11.80 -14.88
N TRP A 80 -0.94 12.24 -14.02
CA TRP A 80 -1.24 11.56 -12.76
C TRP A 80 -1.62 10.10 -12.98
N ASN A 81 -2.52 9.80 -13.92
CA ASN A 81 -2.93 8.43 -14.19
C ASN A 81 -1.72 7.56 -14.61
N LYS A 82 -0.88 8.07 -15.51
CA LYS A 82 0.34 7.37 -15.93
C LYS A 82 1.30 7.13 -14.76
N CYS A 83 1.54 8.14 -13.92
CA CYS A 83 2.43 8.04 -12.75
C CYS A 83 1.91 7.03 -11.72
N LEU A 84 0.61 7.05 -11.43
CA LEU A 84 -0.01 6.14 -10.47
C LEU A 84 -0.08 4.72 -11.02
N ALA A 85 -0.33 4.54 -12.32
CA ALA A 85 -0.33 3.22 -12.96
C ALA A 85 1.06 2.56 -12.88
N ALA A 86 2.12 3.33 -13.17
CA ALA A 86 3.49 2.86 -13.04
C ALA A 86 3.84 2.47 -11.58
N ALA A 87 3.46 3.32 -10.61
CA ALA A 87 3.73 3.05 -9.20
C ALA A 87 2.94 1.83 -8.68
N LEU A 88 1.68 1.66 -9.11
CA LEU A 88 0.89 0.48 -8.79
C LEU A 88 1.48 -0.78 -9.43
N GLU A 89 1.90 -0.71 -10.68
CA GLU A 89 2.55 -1.82 -11.38
C GLU A 89 3.85 -2.27 -10.69
N GLU A 90 4.69 -1.32 -10.28
CA GLU A 90 5.91 -1.59 -9.50
C GLU A 90 5.57 -2.32 -8.19
N THR A 91 4.58 -1.81 -7.44
CA THR A 91 4.11 -2.41 -6.18
C THR A 91 3.57 -3.83 -6.40
N GLN A 92 2.80 -4.05 -7.47
CA GLN A 92 2.32 -5.37 -7.84
C GLN A 92 3.46 -6.30 -8.26
N ASN A 93 4.52 -5.79 -8.89
CA ASN A 93 5.68 -6.58 -9.26
C ASN A 93 6.50 -7.03 -8.05
N GLU A 94 6.66 -6.16 -7.05
CA GLU A 94 7.26 -6.50 -5.76
C GLU A 94 6.43 -7.58 -5.05
N LEU A 95 5.12 -7.37 -4.92
CA LEU A 95 4.21 -8.33 -4.29
C LEU A 95 4.24 -9.67 -5.01
N ARG A 96 4.18 -9.68 -6.34
CA ARG A 96 4.29 -10.88 -7.16
C ARG A 96 5.57 -11.65 -6.88
N THR A 97 6.70 -10.96 -6.80
CA THR A 97 8.01 -11.59 -6.55
C THR A 97 8.03 -12.28 -5.19
N ALA A 98 7.54 -11.59 -4.14
CA ALA A 98 7.44 -12.15 -2.80
C ALA A 98 6.37 -13.27 -2.71
N ALA A 99 5.25 -13.14 -3.43
CA ALA A 99 4.19 -14.14 -3.47
C ALA A 99 4.66 -15.45 -4.12
N ILE A 100 5.49 -15.36 -5.17
CA ILE A 100 6.06 -16.51 -5.87
C ILE A 100 7.11 -17.22 -5.01
N SER A 101 7.88 -16.50 -4.19
CA SER A 101 8.93 -17.12 -3.35
C SER A 101 8.36 -18.03 -2.27
N ARG A 102 7.10 -17.79 -1.85
CA ARG A 102 6.43 -18.50 -0.75
C ARG A 102 7.20 -18.43 0.57
N ASP A 103 8.03 -17.41 0.75
CA ASP A 103 8.78 -17.16 1.97
C ASP A 103 7.97 -16.25 2.90
N THR A 104 7.45 -16.81 3.99
CA THR A 104 6.68 -16.04 4.99
C THR A 104 7.53 -14.96 5.67
N ASN A 105 8.86 -15.13 5.72
CA ASN A 105 9.75 -14.13 6.34
C ASN A 105 9.91 -12.86 5.48
N ALA A 106 9.50 -12.91 4.20
CA ALA A 106 9.42 -11.73 3.36
C ALA A 106 8.24 -10.81 3.73
N PHE A 107 7.35 -11.26 4.62
CA PHE A 107 6.15 -10.55 5.02
C PHE A 107 6.11 -10.25 6.52
N ILE A 108 5.45 -9.14 6.87
CA ILE A 108 5.07 -8.84 8.24
C ILE A 108 3.68 -9.39 8.47
N GLU A 109 3.54 -10.35 9.38
CA GLU A 109 2.24 -10.93 9.71
C GLU A 109 1.36 -9.92 10.47
N LEU A 110 0.31 -9.45 9.79
CA LEU A 110 -0.65 -8.51 10.36
C LEU A 110 -1.76 -9.22 11.15
N ALA A 111 -2.21 -10.37 10.65
CA ALA A 111 -3.25 -11.17 11.29
C ALA A 111 -2.99 -12.66 11.07
N ALA A 112 -2.97 -13.41 12.17
CA ALA A 112 -2.99 -14.87 12.16
C ALA A 112 -4.44 -15.34 12.13
N GLY A 113 -4.74 -16.43 11.43
CA GLY A 113 -6.03 -17.10 11.54
C GLY A 113 -6.24 -17.67 12.94
N THR A 114 -6.89 -16.92 13.84
CA THR A 114 -7.50 -17.47 15.06
C THR A 114 -8.96 -17.05 15.12
N VAL A 115 -9.84 -18.02 15.37
CA VAL A 115 -11.27 -17.83 15.55
C VAL A 115 -11.50 -16.89 16.74
N GLY A 116 -11.77 -15.60 16.48
CA GLY A 116 -12.08 -14.63 17.53
C GLY A 116 -11.98 -13.17 17.07
N ILE A 117 -13.03 -12.40 17.32
CA ILE A 117 -13.33 -11.03 16.83
C ILE A 117 -12.31 -9.95 17.32
N GLY A 118 -11.23 -10.33 18.01
CA GLY A 118 -10.28 -9.41 18.67
C GLY A 118 -9.10 -8.90 17.82
N GLY A 119 -8.90 -9.38 16.59
CA GLY A 119 -7.67 -9.12 15.81
C GLY A 119 -7.50 -7.72 15.22
N VAL A 120 -8.60 -7.00 14.96
CA VAL A 120 -8.55 -5.77 14.14
C VAL A 120 -7.84 -4.60 14.84
N TYR A 121 -7.88 -4.53 16.18
CA TYR A 121 -7.28 -3.42 16.92
C TYR A 121 -5.75 -3.50 16.99
N ASP A 122 -5.17 -4.71 17.10
CA ASP A 122 -3.70 -4.89 17.17
C ASP A 122 -3.01 -4.70 15.79
N ILE A 123 -3.76 -4.86 14.69
CA ILE A 123 -3.30 -4.64 13.31
C ILE A 123 -2.81 -3.19 13.12
N THR A 124 -3.58 -2.20 13.55
CA THR A 124 -3.26 -0.78 13.34
C THR A 124 -1.98 -0.35 14.07
N ARG A 125 -1.67 -0.98 15.21
CA ARG A 125 -0.46 -0.71 16.00
C ARG A 125 0.80 -1.27 15.33
N ARG A 126 0.72 -2.48 14.76
CA ARG A 126 1.85 -3.14 14.06
C ARG A 126 2.17 -2.48 12.72
N ILE A 127 1.16 -2.03 11.99
CA ILE A 127 1.33 -1.24 10.76
C ILE A 127 2.05 0.08 11.07
N ARG A 128 1.65 0.79 12.14
CA ARG A 128 2.33 2.02 12.57
C ARG A 128 3.79 1.79 12.94
N SER A 129 4.15 0.70 13.61
CA SER A 129 5.55 0.42 13.96
C SER A 129 6.42 0.06 12.75
N ALA A 130 5.85 -0.62 11.75
CA ALA A 130 6.57 -0.99 10.52
C ALA A 130 6.77 0.21 9.58
N LEU A 131 5.75 1.07 9.44
CA LEU A 131 5.83 2.32 8.67
C LEU A 131 6.67 3.39 9.36
N ALA A 132 6.80 3.35 10.69
CA ALA A 132 7.64 4.26 11.46
C ALA A 132 9.13 3.94 11.34
N GLY A 133 9.58 3.19 10.31
CA GLY A 133 10.96 2.86 9.96
C GLY A 133 11.94 3.97 10.29
N LYS A 134 12.39 3.98 11.54
CA LYS A 134 13.37 4.92 12.06
C LYS A 134 14.65 4.56 11.33
N ARG A 135 15.22 5.54 10.63
CA ARG A 135 16.68 5.63 10.53
C ARG A 135 17.18 5.81 11.96
N PHE A 136 17.42 4.70 12.65
CA PHE A 136 18.05 4.69 13.96
C PHE A 136 19.46 5.21 13.76
N ASN A 137 19.68 6.47 14.13
CA ASN A 137 21.01 7.07 14.23
C ASN A 137 21.50 6.81 15.67
N PRO A 138 22.49 5.93 15.89
CA PRO A 138 23.03 5.70 17.22
C PRO A 138 24.07 6.78 17.51
N ALA A 139 23.62 7.96 17.95
CA ALA A 139 24.52 8.96 18.51
C ALA A 139 23.79 9.85 19.54
N HIS A 140 24.26 9.69 20.79
CA HIS A 140 24.18 10.57 21.97
C HIS A 140 22.84 10.62 22.72
N GLU A 141 22.78 10.00 23.91
CA GLU A 141 23.18 10.49 25.27
C GLU A 141 21.91 11.07 25.96
N GLU A 142 21.60 10.88 27.25
CA GLU A 142 22.41 10.83 28.48
C GLU A 142 21.75 9.90 29.54
N GLU A 143 22.58 9.33 30.42
CA GLU A 143 22.18 8.71 31.70
C GLU A 143 21.85 9.78 32.75
N PRO A 144 20.90 9.56 33.68
CA PRO A 144 20.85 10.32 34.92
C PRO A 144 21.47 9.52 36.08
N SER A 145 22.45 10.15 36.75
CA SER A 145 22.66 10.05 38.20
C SER A 145 22.56 11.45 38.79
#